data_AF-A0A7S3H8G2-F1
#
_entry.id   AF-A0A7S3H8G2-F1
#
_cell.length_a   1.000
_cell.length_b   1.000
_cell.length_c   1.000
_cell.angle_alpha   90.00
_cell.angle_beta   90.00
_cell.angle_gamma   90.00
#
_symmetry.space_group_name_H-M   'P 1'
#
loop_
_entity.id
_entity.type
_entity.pdbx_description
1 polymer ?
#
loop_
_entity_poly.entity_id
_entity_poly.type
_entity_poly.pdbx_seq_one_letter_code
_entity_poly.pdbx_strand_id
1 'polypeptide(L)'
;MSCLKRYQRTLNTKLLNNDEWSSEEDLLLKAAVESCGKGKWLEVSLQIPGRSSVQCMNRWAKSPLCQDNIVSGKWVEEEERLLFLAAIAYNAPSMKQTK
;
A
#
# COMPACT_ATOMS: atom_id res chain seq x y z
N MET A 1 11.42 13.48 19.09
CA MET A 1 11.30 12.03 18.79
C MET A 1 11.48 11.26 20.09
N SER A 2 10.42 10.70 20.67
CA SER A 2 10.41 10.17 22.05
C SER A 2 11.32 8.94 22.22
N CYS A 3 12.15 8.98 23.26
CA CYS A 3 13.07 7.93 23.71
C CYS A 3 12.40 6.55 23.84
N LEU A 4 11.12 6.50 24.25
CA LEU A 4 10.33 5.27 24.33
C LEU A 4 10.19 4.55 22.97
N LYS A 5 9.98 5.29 21.87
CA LYS A 5 9.88 4.69 20.52
C LYS A 5 11.20 4.05 20.08
N ARG A 6 12.33 4.63 20.49
CA ARG A 6 13.65 4.06 20.17
C ARG A 6 13.92 2.81 21.00
N TYR A 7 13.63 2.85 22.30
CA TYR A 7 13.77 1.70 23.19
C TYR A 7 12.89 0.51 22.76
N GLN A 8 11.62 0.77 22.44
CA GLN A 8 10.69 -0.26 21.94
C GLN A 8 11.18 -0.86 20.62
N ARG A 9 11.75 -0.06 19.71
CA ARG A 9 12.36 -0.56 18.46
C ARG A 9 13.57 -1.46 18.74
N THR A 10 14.50 -1.03 19.60
CA THR A 10 15.74 -1.76 19.88
C THR A 10 15.51 -3.05 20.68
N LEU A 11 14.47 -3.13 21.51
CA LEU A 11 14.11 -4.39 22.18
C LEU A 11 13.33 -5.32 21.25
N ASN A 12 12.44 -4.78 20.40
CA ASN A 12 11.74 -5.60 19.41
C ASN A 12 12.68 -6.21 18.37
N THR A 13 13.87 -5.65 18.12
CA THR A 13 14.79 -6.22 17.12
C THR A 13 15.37 -7.58 17.51
N LYS A 14 15.32 -7.97 18.79
CA LYS A 14 15.74 -9.30 19.25
C LYS A 14 14.59 -10.33 19.29
N LEU A 15 13.35 -9.86 19.21
CA LEU A 15 12.14 -10.69 19.32
C LEU A 15 11.40 -10.80 17.98
N LEU A 16 11.63 -9.87 17.05
CA LEU A 16 11.00 -9.78 15.75
C LEU A 16 12.07 -9.71 14.67
N ASN A 17 11.90 -10.53 13.64
CA ASN A 17 12.78 -10.57 12.50
C ASN A 17 12.64 -9.25 11.73
N ASN A 18 13.72 -8.47 11.65
CA ASN A 18 13.76 -7.21 10.87
C ASN A 18 14.42 -7.40 9.50
N ASP A 19 14.78 -8.64 9.16
CA ASP A 19 15.37 -8.97 7.88
C ASP A 19 14.38 -8.71 6.73
N GLU A 20 14.93 -8.62 5.52
CA GLU A 20 14.17 -8.52 4.29
C GLU A 20 13.19 -9.71 4.18
N TRP A 21 12.00 -9.48 3.64
CA TRP A 21 10.98 -10.52 3.52
C TRP A 21 11.42 -11.53 2.45
N SER A 22 11.46 -12.81 2.82
CA SER A 22 11.74 -13.86 1.85
C SER A 22 10.51 -14.17 0.99
N SER A 23 10.73 -14.74 -0.19
CA SER A 23 9.65 -15.20 -1.07
C SER A 23 8.75 -16.23 -0.38
N GLU A 24 9.31 -17.10 0.47
CA GLU A 24 8.54 -18.06 1.27
C GLU A 24 7.66 -17.35 2.31
N GLU A 25 8.20 -16.35 3.02
CA GLU A 25 7.43 -15.56 3.99
C GLU A 25 6.28 -14.79 3.32
N ASP A 26 6.49 -14.26 2.11
CA ASP A 26 5.43 -13.60 1.35
C ASP A 26 4.34 -14.57 0.89
N LEU A 27 4.69 -15.80 0.51
CA LEU A 27 3.73 -16.85 0.17
C LEU A 27 2.89 -17.24 1.39
N LEU A 28 3.52 -17.40 2.55
CA LEU A 28 2.82 -17.65 3.82
C LEU A 28 1.91 -16.49 4.19
N LEU A 29 2.38 -15.25 4.03
CA LEU A 29 1.57 -14.05 4.25
C LEU A 29 0.34 -14.04 3.34
N LYS A 30 0.51 -14.38 2.07
CA LYS A 30 -0.60 -14.45 1.11
C LYS A 30 -1.62 -15.52 1.50
N ALA A 31 -1.16 -16.74 1.76
CA ALA A 31 -2.05 -17.84 2.16
C ALA A 31 -2.79 -17.54 3.47
N ALA A 32 -2.10 -16.95 4.45
CA ALA A 32 -2.69 -16.56 5.72
C ALA A 32 -3.72 -15.45 5.57
N VAL A 33 -3.48 -14.45 4.71
CA VAL A 33 -4.45 -13.38 4.44
C VAL A 33 -5.66 -13.89 3.65
N GLU A 34 -5.46 -14.82 2.71
CA GLU A 34 -6.54 -15.48 1.98
C GLU A 34 -7.42 -16.34 2.91
N SER A 35 -6.82 -17.01 3.89
CA SER A 35 -7.51 -17.87 4.85
C SER A 35 -8.23 -17.09 5.97
N CYS A 36 -7.54 -16.15 6.63
CA CYS A 36 -8.09 -15.40 7.76
C CYS A 36 -8.93 -14.19 7.32
N GLY A 37 -8.61 -13.60 6.16
CA GLY A 37 -9.21 -12.37 5.64
C GLY A 37 -8.36 -11.12 5.91
N LYS A 38 -8.47 -10.13 4.99
CA LYS A 38 -7.79 -8.83 5.10
C LYS A 38 -8.22 -8.12 6.39
N GLY A 39 -7.26 -7.75 7.24
CA GLY A 39 -7.50 -7.02 8.50
C GLY A 39 -7.29 -7.85 9.79
N LYS A 40 -7.27 -9.18 9.71
CA LYS A 40 -6.99 -10.06 10.85
C LYS A 40 -5.48 -10.31 11.04
N TRP A 41 -4.70 -9.23 11.13
CA TRP A 41 -3.23 -9.30 11.18
C TRP A 41 -2.68 -10.07 12.37
N LEU A 42 -3.43 -10.14 13.47
CA LEU A 42 -3.05 -10.90 14.64
C LEU A 42 -3.03 -12.41 14.33
N GLU A 43 -4.10 -12.93 13.70
CA GLU A 43 -4.18 -14.32 13.24
C GLU A 43 -3.14 -14.61 12.14
N VAL A 44 -2.94 -13.66 11.22
CA VAL A 44 -1.92 -13.80 10.17
C VAL A 44 -0.52 -13.92 10.76
N SER A 45 -0.18 -13.12 11.77
CA SER A 45 1.14 -13.22 12.42
C SER A 45 1.38 -14.52 13.19
N LEU A 46 0.31 -15.21 13.60
CA LEU A 46 0.44 -16.53 14.22
C LEU A 46 0.88 -17.60 13.21
N GLN A 47 0.63 -17.38 11.92
CA GLN A 47 1.05 -18.29 10.86
C GLN A 47 2.49 -18.02 10.37
N ILE A 48 3.07 -16.86 10.71
CA ILE A 48 4.41 -16.46 10.28
C ILE A 48 5.31 -16.31 11.51
N PRO A 49 6.06 -17.35 11.89
CA PRO A 49 6.88 -17.32 13.09
C PRO A 49 7.94 -16.21 12.99
N GLY A 50 8.12 -15.45 14.07
CA GLY A 50 9.14 -14.40 14.15
C GLY A 50 8.75 -13.07 13.50
N ARG A 51 7.56 -12.95 12.89
CA ARG A 51 7.04 -11.67 12.37
C ARG A 51 5.86 -11.18 13.21
N SER A 52 5.80 -9.88 13.47
CA SER A 52 4.69 -9.23 14.18
C SER A 52 3.52 -8.95 13.24
N SER A 53 2.31 -8.91 13.79
CA SER A 53 1.10 -8.43 13.09
C SER A 53 1.30 -7.08 12.41
N VAL A 54 2.03 -6.15 13.03
CA VAL A 54 2.35 -4.84 12.44
C VAL A 54 3.29 -4.98 11.25
N GLN A 55 4.25 -5.91 11.29
CA GLN A 55 5.13 -6.18 10.16
C GLN A 55 4.37 -6.82 9.00
N CYS A 56 3.50 -7.78 9.29
CA CYS A 56 2.63 -8.44 8.30
C CYS A 56 1.73 -7.42 7.59
N MET A 57 1.08 -6.54 8.35
CA MET A 57 0.25 -5.45 7.80
C MET A 57 1.07 -4.50 6.93
N ASN A 58 2.23 -4.06 7.42
CA ASN A 58 3.10 -3.14 6.67
C ASN A 58 3.64 -3.77 5.39
N ARG A 59 3.96 -5.08 5.41
CA ARG A 59 4.37 -5.81 4.21
C ARG A 59 3.21 -5.93 3.24
N TRP A 60 2.04 -6.35 3.71
CA TRP A 60 0.86 -6.50 2.87
C TRP A 60 0.46 -5.19 2.19
N ALA A 61 0.46 -4.07 2.92
CA ALA A 61 0.14 -2.75 2.37
C ALA A 61 1.14 -2.27 1.29
N LYS A 62 2.39 -2.75 1.33
CA LYS A 62 3.42 -2.47 0.33
C LYS A 62 3.53 -3.58 -0.72
N SER A 63 2.87 -4.71 -0.51
CA SER A 63 2.94 -5.85 -1.40
C SER A 63 2.15 -5.53 -2.65
N PRO A 64 2.74 -5.73 -3.85
CA PRO A 64 2.05 -5.51 -5.11
C PRO A 64 0.80 -6.40 -5.26
N LEU A 65 0.66 -7.44 -4.44
CA LEU A 65 -0.51 -8.33 -4.38
C LEU A 65 -1.75 -7.69 -3.74
N CYS A 66 -1.62 -6.60 -2.97
CA CYS A 66 -2.74 -5.86 -2.37
C CYS A 66 -3.16 -4.65 -3.23
N GLN A 67 -2.37 -4.28 -4.24
CA GLN A 67 -2.79 -3.31 -5.26
C GLN A 67 -3.76 -4.01 -6.22
N ASP A 68 -4.96 -4.28 -5.71
CA ASP A 68 -6.12 -4.51 -6.54
C ASP A 68 -6.25 -3.27 -7.47
N ASN A 69 -5.76 -3.41 -8.70
CA ASN A 69 -6.08 -2.55 -9.85
C ASN A 69 -5.70 -1.07 -9.83
N ILE A 70 -4.64 -0.64 -9.12
CA ILE A 70 -4.00 0.62 -9.51
C ILE A 70 -3.14 0.31 -10.73
N VAL A 71 -3.69 0.52 -11.92
CA VAL A 71 -2.92 0.55 -13.16
C VAL A 71 -1.98 1.75 -13.05
N SER A 72 -0.84 1.57 -12.39
CA SER A 72 0.32 2.47 -12.44
C SER A 72 1.01 2.32 -13.81
N GLY A 73 0.22 2.24 -14.88
CA GLY A 73 0.70 2.25 -16.25
C GLY A 73 0.86 3.68 -16.73
N LYS A 74 1.67 3.88 -17.77
CA LYS A 74 1.75 5.15 -18.51
C LYS A 74 0.33 5.63 -18.79
N TRP A 75 0.05 6.89 -18.44
CA TRP A 75 -1.20 7.56 -18.81
C TRP A 75 -1.51 7.25 -20.27
N VAL A 76 -2.69 6.69 -20.52
CA VAL A 76 -3.08 6.33 -21.89
C VAL A 76 -3.35 7.64 -22.63
N GLU A 77 -2.93 7.75 -23.90
CA GLU A 77 -3.10 8.96 -24.75
C GLU A 77 -4.53 9.55 -24.68
N GLU A 78 -5.55 8.70 -24.53
CA GLU A 78 -6.94 9.12 -24.43
C GLU A 78 -7.25 9.87 -23.12
N GLU A 79 -6.61 9.48 -22.01
CA GLU A 79 -6.74 10.16 -20.72
C GLU A 79 -6.05 11.53 -20.74
N GLU A 80 -4.91 11.63 -21.44
CA GLU A 80 -4.20 12.91 -21.66
C GLU A 80 -5.04 13.88 -22.51
N ARG A 81 -5.74 13.37 -23.53
CA ARG A 81 -6.65 14.14 -24.37
C ARG A 81 -7.81 14.72 -23.57
N LEU A 82 -8.41 13.92 -22.68
CA LEU A 82 -9.50 14.38 -21.81
C LEU A 82 -9.03 15.45 -20.84
N LEU A 83 -7.81 15.32 -20.30
CA LEU A 83 -7.20 16.33 -19.44
C LEU A 83 -6.98 17.65 -20.19
N PHE A 84 -6.51 17.58 -21.44
CA PHE A 84 -6.28 18.76 -22.29
C PHE A 84 -7.60 19.47 -22.65
N LEU A 85 -8.64 18.72 -23.03
CA LEU A 85 -9.96 19.26 -23.33
C LEU A 85 -10.61 19.92 -22.10
N ALA A 86 -10.51 19.28 -20.93
CA ALA A 86 -11.00 19.84 -19.69
C ALA A 86 -10.27 21.15 -19.36
N ALA A 87 -8.93 21.18 -19.47
CA ALA A 87 -8.15 22.40 -19.24
C ALA A 87 -8.57 23.54 -20.18
N ILE A 88 -8.83 23.26 -21.45
CA ILE A 88 -9.36 24.25 -22.41
C ILE A 88 -10.74 24.75 -21.98
N ALA A 89 -11.63 23.86 -21.56
CA ALA A 89 -12.98 24.23 -21.15
C ALA A 89 -12.98 25.09 -19.87
N TYR A 90 -12.10 24.82 -18.91
CA TYR A 90 -11.97 25.60 -17.68
C TYR A 90 -11.28 26.95 -17.90
N ASN A 91 -10.33 27.03 -18.84
CA ASN A 91 -9.67 28.28 -19.21
C ASN A 91 -10.37 29.06 -20.33
N ALA A 92 -11.50 28.59 -20.83
CA ALA A 92 -12.28 29.33 -21.82
C ALA A 92 -12.85 30.59 -21.15
N PRO A 93 -12.41 31.80 -21.54
CA PRO A 93 -13.08 33.01 -21.07
C PRO A 93 -14.50 32.93 -21.60
N SER A 94 -15.47 32.97 -20.67
CA SER A 94 -16.90 33.04 -20.96
C SER A 94 -17.12 34.03 -22.09
N MET A 95 -17.36 33.52 -23.30
CA MET A 95 -17.93 34.32 -24.37
C MET A 95 -19.37 34.60 -23.93
N LYS A 96 -19.54 35.63 -23.10
CA LYS A 96 -20.83 36.23 -22.83
C LYS A 96 -21.34 36.76 -24.16
N GLN A 97 -22.25 36.01 -24.77
CA GLN A 97 -23.02 36.46 -25.91
C GLN A 97 -23.92 37.62 -25.49
N THR A 98 -23.76 38.73 -26.20
CA THR A 98 -24.79 39.65 -26.72
C THR A 98 -25.81 40.28 -25.76
N LYS A 99 -25.85 41.62 -25.73
CA LYS A 99 -26.84 42.38 -26.51
C LYS A 99 -26.27 43.74 -26.93
#